data_AF-A0A3M9MWW8-F1
#
_entry.id   AF-A0A3M9MWW8-F1
#
_cell.length_a   1.000
_cell.length_b   1.000
_cell.length_c   1.000
_cell.angle_alpha   90.00
_cell.angle_beta   90.00
_cell.angle_gamma   90.00
#
_symmetry.space_group_name_H-M   'P 1'
#
loop_
_entity.id
_entity.type
_entity.pdbx_description
1 polymer ?
#
loop_
_entity_poly.entity_id
_entity_poly.type
_entity_poly.pdbx_seq_one_letter_code
_entity_poly.pdbx_strand_id
1 'polypeptide(L)'
;MKYLKKIQLLLLVYVCISCDKNEMEEALELQDLPVVWVSEKPATFTLNETEDSLYLVAFRQGGKLEMKVRFKGQGKYILSEVGTVNYYKMGGGDEDEVKSTYSVDANDRISELDISKWDAETKAIEGLLQIRLKKAPASGTAYKQENIDFTGELLKGTAVVKKPSQSTGSRKTFTWKPAKAPEIKLLRHSPQVDSLKLSLYHETGTIHVLVDFKGTGKYKAPVAVSGFSYEYENDKIRKVFQVHKVSEVEITEWDQNTKMIKGTFDITLQRTVGPTAADVEVIQFKEGAFEGDIIMKHLFRSRFSKNSP
;
A
#
# COMPACT_ATOMS: atom_id res chain seq x y z
N MET A 1 -57.95 0.04 -49.25
CA MET A 1 -56.82 -0.33 -48.35
C MET A 1 -55.68 -0.93 -49.18
N LYS A 2 -54.83 -0.11 -49.82
CA LYS A 2 -53.74 -0.58 -50.71
C LYS A 2 -52.33 -0.40 -50.12
N TYR A 3 -52.21 0.04 -48.87
CA TYR A 3 -50.92 0.33 -48.23
C TYR A 3 -50.49 -0.67 -47.13
N LEU A 4 -51.35 -1.62 -46.73
CA LEU A 4 -50.98 -2.61 -45.71
C LEU A 4 -50.06 -3.73 -46.23
N LYS A 5 -49.96 -3.94 -47.56
CA LYS A 5 -49.09 -4.98 -48.14
C LYS A 5 -47.62 -4.56 -48.34
N LYS A 6 -47.26 -3.31 -48.09
CA LYS A 6 -45.86 -2.83 -48.23
C LYS A 6 -45.06 -2.83 -46.92
N ILE A 7 -45.71 -2.96 -45.77
CA ILE A 7 -45.01 -2.96 -44.47
C ILE A 7 -44.51 -4.37 -44.09
N GLN A 8 -45.13 -5.43 -44.61
CA GLN A 8 -44.66 -6.81 -44.37
C GLN A 8 -43.40 -7.20 -45.16
N LEU A 9 -42.97 -6.40 -46.16
CA LEU A 9 -41.77 -6.70 -46.95
C LEU A 9 -40.49 -6.05 -46.38
N LEU A 10 -40.62 -5.02 -45.52
CA LEU A 10 -39.45 -4.36 -44.92
C LEU A 10 -38.93 -5.03 -43.65
N LEU A 11 -39.76 -5.86 -43.00
CA LEU A 11 -39.39 -6.59 -41.78
C LEU A 11 -38.68 -7.93 -42.04
N LEU A 12 -38.72 -8.44 -43.29
CA LEU A 12 -38.06 -9.69 -43.65
C LEU A 12 -36.58 -9.51 -44.09
N VAL A 13 -36.15 -8.29 -44.39
CA VAL A 13 -34.75 -7.99 -44.78
C VAL A 13 -33.84 -7.84 -43.54
N TYR A 14 -34.40 -7.60 -42.36
CA TYR A 14 -33.61 -7.47 -41.13
C TYR A 14 -33.25 -8.82 -40.48
N VAL A 15 -33.86 -9.93 -40.92
CA VAL A 15 -33.66 -11.25 -40.31
C VAL A 15 -32.63 -12.12 -41.07
N CYS A 16 -32.13 -11.66 -42.22
CA CYS A 16 -31.14 -12.41 -43.03
C CYS A 16 -29.68 -11.92 -42.91
N ILE A 17 -29.37 -10.96 -42.03
CA ILE A 17 -27.97 -10.63 -41.69
C ILE A 17 -27.60 -11.36 -40.39
N SER A 18 -27.68 -12.68 -40.46
CA SER A 18 -26.98 -13.59 -39.57
C SER A 18 -25.65 -13.93 -40.23
N CYS A 19 -24.56 -13.69 -39.49
CA CYS A 19 -23.29 -14.41 -39.51
C CYS A 19 -22.68 -14.81 -40.86
N ASP A 20 -21.48 -14.27 -41.16
CA ASP A 20 -20.27 -15.03 -40.84
C ASP A 20 -18.99 -14.18 -40.96
N LYS A 21 -18.10 -14.37 -39.98
CA LYS A 21 -16.63 -14.30 -40.08
C LYS A 21 -15.98 -12.98 -40.52
N ASN A 22 -15.62 -12.18 -39.52
CA ASN A 22 -14.21 -12.07 -39.14
C ASN A 22 -14.13 -11.43 -37.76
N GLU A 23 -13.92 -12.29 -36.77
CA GLU A 23 -13.35 -11.94 -35.47
C GLU A 23 -11.97 -11.34 -35.72
N MET A 24 -11.90 -10.03 -35.87
CA MET A 24 -10.81 -9.28 -35.27
C MET A 24 -11.41 -8.63 -34.02
N GLU A 25 -11.48 -9.39 -32.95
CA GLU A 25 -11.23 -8.80 -31.63
C GLU A 25 -9.82 -8.20 -31.71
N GLU A 26 -9.74 -6.95 -32.15
CA GLU A 26 -8.75 -6.06 -31.56
C GLU A 26 -9.08 -6.08 -30.07
N ALA A 27 -8.28 -6.85 -29.33
CA ALA A 27 -8.06 -6.59 -27.93
C ALA A 27 -7.56 -5.15 -27.85
N LEU A 28 -8.49 -4.20 -27.82
CA LEU A 28 -8.29 -2.89 -27.23
C LEU A 28 -7.94 -3.20 -25.77
N GLU A 29 -6.65 -3.46 -25.55
CA GLU A 29 -6.00 -3.13 -24.30
C GLU A 29 -6.42 -1.69 -24.01
N LEU A 30 -7.41 -1.54 -23.14
CA LEU A 30 -7.60 -0.32 -22.37
C LEU A 30 -6.26 -0.06 -21.68
N GLN A 31 -5.36 0.64 -22.38
CA GLN A 31 -4.34 1.45 -21.75
C GLN A 31 -5.13 2.46 -20.95
N ASP A 32 -5.29 2.20 -19.66
CA ASP A 32 -5.83 3.18 -18.74
C ASP A 32 -5.04 4.48 -18.97
N LEU A 33 -5.77 5.51 -19.41
CA LEU A 33 -5.17 6.83 -19.62
C LEU A 33 -4.38 7.22 -18.37
N PRO A 34 -3.20 7.83 -18.52
CA PRO A 34 -2.37 8.18 -17.37
C PRO A 34 -3.20 9.02 -16.39
N VAL A 35 -3.30 8.52 -15.16
CA VAL A 35 -4.06 9.20 -14.12
C VAL A 35 -3.19 10.34 -13.62
N VAL A 36 -3.64 11.57 -13.78
CA VAL A 36 -2.97 12.73 -13.18
C VAL A 36 -2.99 12.52 -11.66
N TRP A 37 -1.80 12.46 -11.05
CA TRP A 37 -1.68 12.47 -9.60
C TRP A 37 -2.12 13.86 -9.12
N VAL A 38 -3.01 13.91 -8.13
CA VAL A 38 -3.40 15.15 -7.45
C VAL A 38 -3.32 14.84 -5.97
N SER A 39 -2.31 15.39 -5.32
CA SER A 39 -2.12 15.10 -3.90
C SER A 39 -3.18 15.83 -3.05
N GLU A 40 -3.86 15.11 -2.16
CA GLU A 40 -4.82 15.71 -1.21
C GLU A 40 -4.14 16.60 -0.16
N LYS A 41 -2.86 16.35 0.08
CA LYS A 41 -2.02 17.06 1.05
C LYS A 41 -0.65 17.31 0.43
N PRO A 42 0.08 18.37 0.84
CA PRO A 42 1.45 18.56 0.40
C PRO A 42 2.29 17.30 0.64
N ALA A 43 3.10 16.92 -0.36
CA ALA A 43 4.03 15.81 -0.20
C ALA A 43 5.02 16.13 0.93
N THR A 44 5.31 15.12 1.75
CA THR A 44 6.31 15.22 2.80
C THR A 44 7.64 14.74 2.26
N PHE A 45 8.69 15.55 2.44
CA PHE A 45 10.06 15.24 2.02
C PHE A 45 10.96 15.14 3.25
N THR A 46 11.73 14.07 3.33
CA THR A 46 12.73 13.87 4.39
C THR A 46 14.07 13.56 3.76
N LEU A 47 15.06 14.40 4.03
CA LEU A 47 16.44 14.20 3.55
C LEU A 47 17.25 13.49 4.63
N ASN A 48 17.81 12.33 4.33
CA ASN A 48 18.84 11.70 5.16
C ASN A 48 20.21 11.96 4.53
N GLU A 49 20.92 12.94 5.09
CA GLU A 49 22.25 13.35 4.62
C GLU A 49 23.33 12.31 4.92
N THR A 50 23.10 11.33 5.81
CA THR A 50 24.05 10.25 6.09
C THR A 50 23.98 9.12 5.06
N GLU A 51 22.79 8.90 4.47
CA GLU A 51 22.56 7.85 3.48
C GLU A 51 22.44 8.40 2.05
N ASP A 52 22.66 9.71 1.86
CA ASP A 52 22.39 10.44 0.62
C ASP A 52 21.03 10.05 0.03
N SER A 53 19.97 10.09 0.84
CA SER A 53 18.65 9.62 0.41
C SER A 53 17.53 10.61 0.72
N LEU A 54 16.61 10.74 -0.23
CA LEU A 54 15.37 11.50 -0.09
C LEU A 54 14.21 10.51 0.04
N TYR A 55 13.44 10.67 1.10
CA TYR A 55 12.19 9.96 1.32
C TYR A 55 11.01 10.90 1.05
N LEU A 56 10.03 10.42 0.29
CA LEU A 56 8.84 11.15 -0.11
C LEU A 56 7.60 10.36 0.28
N VAL A 57 6.62 11.04 0.87
CA VAL A 57 5.27 10.50 1.10
C VAL A 57 4.24 11.45 0.51
N ALA A 58 3.36 10.95 -0.35
CA ALA A 58 2.25 11.70 -0.92
C ALA A 58 0.94 10.93 -0.77
N PHE A 59 -0.17 11.65 -0.62
CA PHE A 59 -1.50 11.08 -0.42
C PHE A 59 -2.46 11.52 -1.51
N ARG A 60 -3.35 10.63 -1.93
CA ARG A 60 -4.50 10.94 -2.80
C ARG A 60 -5.73 10.22 -2.29
N GLN A 61 -6.90 10.53 -2.84
CA GLN A 61 -8.13 9.85 -2.45
C GLN A 61 -8.01 8.34 -2.65
N GLY A 62 -8.12 7.60 -1.53
CA GLY A 62 -7.98 6.15 -1.51
C GLY A 62 -6.59 5.65 -1.88
N GLY A 63 -5.53 6.43 -1.64
CA GLY A 63 -4.18 6.08 -2.06
C GLY A 63 -3.04 6.74 -1.29
N LYS A 64 -1.94 6.00 -1.14
CA LYS A 64 -0.69 6.50 -0.53
C LYS A 64 0.50 6.11 -1.40
N LEU A 65 1.33 7.09 -1.75
CA LEU A 65 2.60 6.88 -2.44
C LEU A 65 3.75 7.05 -1.44
N GLU A 66 4.65 6.09 -1.40
CA GLU A 66 5.92 6.16 -0.69
C GLU A 66 7.07 5.96 -1.67
N MET A 67 8.08 6.82 -1.57
CA MET A 67 9.27 6.74 -2.41
C MET A 67 10.52 7.00 -1.59
N LYS A 68 11.58 6.21 -1.82
CA LYS A 68 12.93 6.48 -1.32
C LYS A 68 13.88 6.48 -2.51
N VAL A 69 14.66 7.54 -2.71
CA VAL A 69 15.64 7.65 -3.78
C VAL A 69 17.01 8.05 -3.24
N ARG A 70 18.09 7.58 -3.87
CA ARG A 70 19.44 8.12 -3.64
C ARG A 70 19.50 9.51 -4.25
N PHE A 71 19.61 10.54 -3.41
CA PHE A 71 19.40 11.93 -3.78
C PHE A 71 20.71 12.71 -3.78
N LYS A 72 20.97 13.44 -4.87
CA LYS A 72 22.19 14.24 -5.06
C LYS A 72 21.88 15.71 -5.43
N GLY A 73 20.62 16.15 -5.29
CA GLY A 73 20.18 17.48 -5.67
C GLY A 73 19.31 17.50 -6.93
N GLN A 74 19.49 18.51 -7.78
CA GLN A 74 18.73 18.66 -9.02
C GLN A 74 19.08 17.57 -10.04
N GLY A 75 18.10 17.19 -10.85
CA GLY A 75 18.29 16.25 -11.95
C GLY A 75 17.23 15.16 -12.03
N LYS A 76 17.42 14.26 -13.01
CA LYS A 76 16.52 13.14 -13.29
C LYS A 76 16.97 11.87 -12.58
N TYR A 77 16.02 11.20 -11.95
CA TYR A 77 16.21 9.98 -11.17
C TYR A 77 15.35 8.86 -11.76
N ILE A 78 15.99 7.89 -12.42
CA ILE A 78 15.31 6.69 -12.93
C ILE A 78 15.01 5.77 -11.73
N LEU A 79 13.74 5.63 -11.38
CA LEU A 79 13.33 5.11 -10.07
C LEU A 79 13.67 3.63 -9.84
N SER A 80 13.72 2.83 -10.91
CA SER A 80 14.14 1.42 -10.84
C SER A 80 15.63 1.24 -10.50
N GLU A 81 16.46 2.25 -10.76
CA GLU A 81 17.91 2.18 -10.54
C GLU A 81 18.34 2.76 -9.20
N VAL A 82 17.64 3.80 -8.75
CA VAL A 82 18.09 4.65 -7.65
C VAL A 82 17.17 4.62 -6.44
N GLY A 83 16.07 3.88 -6.49
CA GLY A 83 15.07 3.96 -5.44
C GLY A 83 14.08 2.81 -5.35
N THR A 84 13.14 3.00 -4.44
CA THR A 84 11.97 2.14 -4.24
C THR A 84 10.74 3.01 -4.24
N VAL A 85 9.70 2.59 -4.95
CA VAL A 85 8.42 3.29 -5.02
C VAL A 85 7.31 2.29 -4.78
N ASN A 86 6.43 2.61 -3.84
CA ASN A 86 5.25 1.82 -3.51
C ASN A 86 4.01 2.70 -3.51
N TYR A 87 2.97 2.26 -4.18
CA TYR A 87 1.64 2.84 -4.08
C TYR A 87 0.69 1.84 -3.44
N TYR A 88 -0.01 2.29 -2.41
CA TYR A 88 -1.01 1.52 -1.69
C TYR A 88 -2.37 2.09 -2.04
N LYS A 89 -3.22 1.29 -2.69
CA LYS A 89 -4.64 1.61 -2.85
C LYS A 89 -5.35 1.27 -1.55
N MET A 90 -5.97 2.25 -0.94
CA MET A 90 -6.67 2.14 0.34
C MET A 90 -8.18 1.97 0.09
N GLY A 91 -8.86 1.16 0.89
CA GLY A 91 -10.32 1.11 0.89
C GLY A 91 -10.87 2.35 1.61
N GLY A 92 -11.71 3.16 0.95
CA GLY A 92 -12.36 4.28 1.63
C GLY A 92 -13.27 3.81 2.78
N GLY A 93 -13.23 4.51 3.91
CA GLY A 93 -13.97 4.22 5.14
C GLY A 93 -13.08 4.38 6.39
N ASP A 94 -13.61 4.08 7.59
CA ASP A 94 -12.88 4.12 8.88
C ASP A 94 -11.76 3.06 8.99
N GLU A 95 -11.55 2.24 7.96
CA GLU A 95 -10.51 1.22 7.92
C GLU A 95 -9.43 1.60 6.90
N ASP A 96 -8.22 1.93 7.38
CA ASP A 96 -6.97 2.04 6.62
C ASP A 96 -6.51 0.68 6.06
N GLU A 97 -7.37 0.00 5.30
CA GLU A 97 -7.08 -1.30 4.69
C GLU A 97 -6.44 -1.10 3.31
N VAL A 98 -5.20 -1.57 3.15
CA VAL A 98 -4.54 -1.69 1.84
C VAL A 98 -5.27 -2.75 1.02
N LYS A 99 -5.89 -2.34 -0.08
CA LYS A 99 -6.58 -3.22 -1.03
C LYS A 99 -5.63 -3.81 -2.07
N SER A 100 -4.64 -3.03 -2.47
CA SER A 100 -3.65 -3.41 -3.48
C SER A 100 -2.37 -2.64 -3.25
N THR A 101 -1.25 -3.28 -3.53
CA THR A 101 0.07 -2.65 -3.57
C THR A 101 0.58 -2.65 -5.01
N TYR A 102 1.20 -1.57 -5.43
CA TYR A 102 1.82 -1.41 -6.74
C TYR A 102 3.24 -0.90 -6.55
N SER A 103 4.18 -1.36 -7.36
CA SER A 103 5.58 -0.95 -7.30
C SER A 103 6.16 -0.74 -8.69
N VAL A 104 7.24 0.02 -8.78
CA VAL A 104 8.00 0.13 -10.03
C VAL A 104 8.57 -1.23 -10.39
N ASP A 105 8.45 -1.62 -11.67
CA ASP A 105 9.08 -2.84 -12.19
C ASP A 105 10.61 -2.64 -12.24
N ALA A 106 11.38 -3.66 -11.86
CA ALA A 106 12.84 -3.56 -11.81
C ALA A 106 13.47 -3.22 -13.16
N ASN A 107 12.79 -3.51 -14.27
CA ASN A 107 13.26 -3.20 -15.63
C ASN A 107 12.65 -1.93 -16.21
N ASP A 108 11.78 -1.24 -15.46
CA ASP A 108 11.13 -0.03 -15.97
C ASP A 108 12.14 1.13 -16.08
N ARG A 109 12.30 1.67 -17.28
CA ARG A 109 13.19 2.82 -17.56
C ARG A 109 12.41 4.11 -17.76
N ILE A 110 11.08 4.08 -17.61
CA ILE A 110 10.20 5.21 -17.86
C ILE A 110 9.83 5.92 -16.55
N SER A 111 9.72 5.19 -15.43
CA SER A 111 9.49 5.82 -14.13
C SER A 111 10.64 6.71 -13.71
N GLU A 112 10.39 8.01 -13.68
CA GLU A 112 11.34 9.04 -13.31
C GLU A 112 10.78 10.05 -12.31
N LEU A 113 11.67 10.54 -11.46
CA LEU A 113 11.51 11.77 -10.69
C LEU A 113 12.47 12.80 -11.27
N ASP A 114 11.96 13.92 -11.77
CA ASP A 114 12.76 15.03 -12.28
C ASP A 114 12.73 16.19 -11.28
N ILE A 115 13.80 16.38 -10.53
CA ILE A 115 13.92 17.49 -9.57
C ILE A 115 14.46 18.72 -10.31
N SER A 116 13.55 19.60 -10.72
CA SER A 116 13.83 20.81 -11.48
C SER A 116 14.36 21.95 -10.61
N LYS A 117 14.05 21.96 -9.31
CA LYS A 117 14.69 22.88 -8.33
C LYS A 117 15.01 22.17 -7.04
N TRP A 118 16.19 22.45 -6.54
CA TRP A 118 16.67 22.10 -5.21
C TRP A 118 17.46 23.29 -4.68
N ASP A 119 17.04 23.79 -3.52
CA ASP A 119 17.75 24.80 -2.75
C ASP A 119 18.40 24.10 -1.55
N ALA A 120 19.73 24.08 -1.49
CA ALA A 120 20.45 23.39 -0.44
C ALA A 120 20.37 24.09 0.92
N GLU A 121 20.09 25.40 0.96
CA GLU A 121 19.99 26.21 2.18
C GLU A 121 18.60 26.08 2.79
N THR A 122 17.57 26.39 2.01
CA THR A 122 16.17 26.34 2.46
C THR A 122 15.59 24.93 2.41
N LYS A 123 16.28 23.98 1.76
CA LYS A 123 15.82 22.61 1.49
C LYS A 123 14.54 22.58 0.66
N ALA A 124 14.21 23.67 -0.03
CA ALA A 124 13.08 23.72 -0.94
C ALA A 124 13.33 22.79 -2.15
N ILE A 125 12.31 22.01 -2.51
CA ILE A 125 12.35 21.07 -3.62
C ILE A 125 11.13 21.27 -4.51
N GLU A 126 11.38 21.26 -5.81
CA GLU A 126 10.36 21.27 -6.86
C GLU A 126 10.74 20.23 -7.90
N GLY A 127 9.80 19.38 -8.30
CA GLY A 127 10.06 18.37 -9.31
C GLY A 127 8.80 17.78 -9.91
N LEU A 128 8.96 17.01 -10.98
CA LEU A 128 7.90 16.31 -11.69
C LEU A 128 8.03 14.81 -11.46
N LEU A 129 6.90 14.15 -11.28
CA LEU A 129 6.84 12.69 -11.13
C LEU A 129 6.13 12.07 -12.34
N GLN A 130 6.78 11.09 -12.94
CA GLN A 130 6.20 10.22 -13.96
C GLN A 130 6.51 8.79 -13.55
N ILE A 131 5.49 8.00 -13.23
CA ILE A 131 5.70 6.64 -12.75
C ILE A 131 4.70 5.67 -13.36
N ARG A 132 5.19 4.48 -13.69
CA ARG A 132 4.43 3.31 -14.06
C ARG A 132 4.60 2.27 -12.97
N LEU A 133 3.51 1.95 -12.30
CA LEU A 133 3.51 1.00 -11.19
C LEU A 133 2.78 -0.26 -11.60
N LYS A 134 3.45 -1.39 -11.44
CA LYS A 134 2.88 -2.71 -11.64
C LYS A 134 2.28 -3.20 -10.35
N LYS A 135 1.06 -3.73 -10.40
CA LYS A 135 0.43 -4.35 -9.24
C LYS A 135 1.28 -5.52 -8.77
N ALA A 136 1.56 -5.56 -7.47
CA ALA A 136 2.21 -6.70 -6.86
C ALA A 136 1.29 -7.93 -7.00
N PRO A 137 1.81 -9.08 -7.45
CA PRO A 137 1.01 -10.28 -7.60
C PRO A 137 0.47 -10.72 -6.23
N ALA A 138 -0.85 -10.73 -6.09
CA ALA A 138 -1.49 -11.54 -5.06
C ALA A 138 -1.32 -13.01 -5.47
N SER A 139 -0.90 -13.88 -4.55
CA SER A 139 -0.56 -15.27 -4.87
C SER A 139 -1.72 -16.03 -5.50
N GLY A 140 -1.38 -16.91 -6.45
CA GLY A 140 -2.22 -18.04 -6.80
C GLY A 140 -3.26 -17.79 -7.89
N THR A 141 -3.32 -16.59 -8.46
CA THR A 141 -4.23 -16.27 -9.57
C THR A 141 -3.46 -15.53 -10.65
N ALA A 142 -3.62 -15.99 -11.90
CA ALA A 142 -3.21 -15.25 -13.08
C ALA A 142 -4.08 -14.00 -13.17
N TYR A 143 -3.69 -12.92 -12.50
CA TYR A 143 -4.35 -11.63 -12.70
C TYR A 143 -3.97 -11.09 -14.07
N LYS A 144 -4.94 -10.45 -14.73
CA LYS A 144 -4.64 -9.48 -15.78
C LYS A 144 -3.63 -8.50 -15.19
N GLN A 145 -2.46 -8.39 -15.81
CA GLN A 145 -1.42 -7.46 -15.37
C GLN A 145 -2.04 -6.06 -15.32
N GLU A 146 -2.11 -5.49 -14.12
CA GLU A 146 -2.66 -4.16 -13.88
C GLU A 146 -1.47 -3.23 -13.67
N ASN A 147 -1.33 -2.25 -14.56
CA ASN A 147 -0.38 -1.17 -14.41
C ASN A 147 -1.17 0.09 -14.07
N ILE A 148 -0.61 0.94 -13.21
CA ILE A 148 -1.10 2.29 -12.98
C ILE A 148 -0.02 3.24 -13.44
N ASP A 149 -0.37 4.08 -14.40
CA ASP A 149 0.49 5.16 -14.87
C ASP A 149 0.04 6.46 -14.17
N PHE A 150 0.98 7.11 -13.47
CA PHE A 150 0.84 8.45 -12.95
C PHE A 150 1.76 9.39 -13.72
N THR A 151 1.23 10.51 -14.21
CA THR A 151 2.02 11.53 -14.90
C THR A 151 1.74 12.93 -14.37
N GLY A 152 2.74 13.80 -14.46
CA GLY A 152 2.52 15.22 -14.71
C GLY A 152 2.22 16.11 -13.50
N GLU A 153 2.39 15.67 -12.26
CA GLU A 153 2.26 16.60 -11.12
C GLU A 153 3.61 17.15 -10.66
N LEU A 154 3.58 18.45 -10.38
CA LEU A 154 4.64 19.22 -9.75
C LEU A 154 4.63 18.97 -8.23
N LEU A 155 5.55 18.15 -7.77
CA LEU A 155 5.83 17.95 -6.36
C LEU A 155 6.59 19.15 -5.82
N LYS A 156 6.01 19.86 -4.85
CA LYS A 156 6.61 21.01 -4.17
C LYS A 156 6.62 20.80 -2.67
N GLY A 157 7.73 21.14 -2.02
CA GLY A 157 7.81 21.15 -0.57
C GLY A 157 9.17 21.59 -0.05
N THR A 158 9.35 21.46 1.24
CA THR A 158 10.63 21.69 1.92
C THR A 158 11.06 20.39 2.58
N ALA A 159 12.25 19.90 2.25
CA ALA A 159 12.78 18.68 2.83
C ALA A 159 13.23 18.91 4.27
N VAL A 160 12.73 18.09 5.18
CA VAL A 160 13.19 18.07 6.57
C VAL A 160 14.47 17.24 6.63
N VAL A 161 15.57 17.86 7.11
CA VAL A 161 16.85 17.16 7.27
C VAL A 161 16.81 16.26 8.50
N LYS A 162 16.99 14.97 8.28
CA LYS A 162 17.24 13.98 9.31
C LYS A 162 18.73 14.01 9.64
N LYS A 163 19.10 14.76 10.69
CA LYS A 163 20.45 14.71 11.24
C LYS A 163 20.71 13.32 11.85
N PRO A 164 21.94 12.77 11.77
CA PRO A 164 22.31 11.61 12.56
C PRO A 164 22.06 11.95 14.03
N SER A 165 21.21 11.16 14.66
CA SER A 165 20.67 11.50 15.96
C SER A 165 21.75 11.37 17.05
N GLN A 166 22.10 12.47 17.71
CA GLN A 166 22.50 12.43 19.12
C GLN A 166 21.20 12.37 19.93
N SER A 167 20.53 11.21 19.98
CA SER A 167 19.20 11.08 20.58
C SER A 167 19.29 11.17 22.11
N THR A 168 18.75 12.23 22.71
CA THR A 168 17.98 12.09 23.96
C THR A 168 16.59 11.55 23.61
N GLY A 169 16.55 10.37 22.99
CA GLY A 169 15.30 9.74 22.57
C GLY A 169 14.55 9.27 23.81
N SER A 170 13.27 9.61 23.92
CA SER A 170 12.42 9.01 24.95
C SER A 170 12.06 7.60 24.49
N ARG A 171 12.53 6.60 25.24
CA ARG A 171 12.10 5.21 25.07
C ARG A 171 11.08 4.90 26.16
N LYS A 172 9.88 4.56 25.76
CA LYS A 172 8.84 4.06 26.66
C LYS A 172 8.66 2.58 26.39
N THR A 173 8.64 1.79 27.45
CA THR A 173 8.35 0.35 27.38
C THR A 173 7.08 0.09 28.15
N PHE A 174 6.16 -0.61 27.51
CA PHE A 174 4.87 -0.98 28.05
C PHE A 174 4.75 -2.50 28.01
N THR A 175 4.25 -3.10 29.08
CA THR A 175 3.71 -4.46 29.04
C THR A 175 2.38 -4.39 28.31
N TRP A 176 2.19 -5.26 27.32
CA TRP A 176 0.96 -5.28 26.55
C TRP A 176 -0.25 -5.60 27.44
N LYS A 177 -1.28 -4.76 27.38
CA LYS A 177 -2.60 -5.01 27.97
C LYS A 177 -3.66 -4.81 26.90
N PRO A 178 -4.32 -5.88 26.42
CA PRO A 178 -5.29 -5.77 25.35
C PRO A 178 -6.54 -5.02 25.84
N ALA A 179 -6.97 -4.00 25.10
CA ALA A 179 -8.25 -3.33 25.33
C ALA A 179 -9.44 -4.19 24.91
N LYS A 180 -9.23 -5.07 23.92
CA LYS A 180 -10.16 -6.11 23.46
C LYS A 180 -9.40 -7.20 22.72
N ALA A 181 -10.09 -8.30 22.41
CA ALA A 181 -9.52 -9.40 21.63
C ALA A 181 -8.92 -8.90 20.31
N PRO A 182 -7.75 -9.45 19.88
CA PRO A 182 -7.13 -9.06 18.63
C PRO A 182 -8.00 -9.50 17.45
N GLU A 183 -7.93 -8.75 16.36
CA GLU A 183 -8.52 -9.17 15.10
C GLU A 183 -7.44 -9.78 14.21
N ILE A 184 -7.66 -11.01 13.75
CA ILE A 184 -6.69 -11.76 12.96
C ILE A 184 -7.30 -12.02 11.58
N LYS A 185 -6.73 -11.37 10.56
CA LYS A 185 -7.19 -11.46 9.18
C LYS A 185 -6.09 -12.08 8.32
N LEU A 186 -6.44 -13.12 7.56
CA LEU A 186 -5.56 -13.64 6.51
C LEU A 186 -5.75 -12.78 5.26
N LEU A 187 -4.73 -12.01 4.92
CA LEU A 187 -4.73 -11.16 3.73
C LEU A 187 -4.40 -11.95 2.47
N ARG A 188 -3.49 -12.91 2.59
CA ARG A 188 -2.99 -13.71 1.47
C ARG A 188 -2.73 -15.14 1.93
N HIS A 189 -3.22 -16.10 1.17
CA HIS A 189 -2.86 -17.51 1.31
C HIS A 189 -2.01 -17.94 0.11
N SER A 190 -0.84 -18.54 0.33
CA SER A 190 -0.05 -19.09 -0.77
C SER A 190 0.74 -20.34 -0.36
N PRO A 191 1.14 -21.19 -1.32
CA PRO A 191 1.99 -22.35 -1.03
C PRO A 191 3.35 -21.99 -0.41
N GLN A 192 3.81 -20.75 -0.58
CA GLN A 192 5.15 -20.31 -0.20
C GLN A 192 5.14 -19.49 1.09
N VAL A 193 4.20 -18.55 1.22
CA VAL A 193 4.07 -17.58 2.31
C VAL A 193 2.61 -17.19 2.49
N ASP A 194 2.13 -17.21 3.72
CA ASP A 194 0.85 -16.63 4.13
C ASP A 194 1.08 -15.22 4.70
N SER A 195 0.12 -14.32 4.54
CA SER A 195 0.21 -12.95 5.05
C SER A 195 -0.93 -12.66 6.00
N LEU A 196 -0.62 -12.33 7.25
CA LEU A 196 -1.56 -12.00 8.32
C LEU A 196 -1.58 -10.52 8.58
N LYS A 197 -2.78 -9.98 8.82
CA LYS A 197 -2.97 -8.71 9.52
C LYS A 197 -3.44 -9.01 10.93
N LEU A 198 -2.63 -8.64 11.91
CA LEU A 198 -3.00 -8.58 13.32
C LEU A 198 -3.41 -7.13 13.63
N SER A 199 -4.67 -6.92 14.00
CA SER A 199 -5.09 -5.65 14.62
C SER A 199 -5.08 -5.85 16.13
N LEU A 200 -4.09 -5.25 16.77
CA LEU A 200 -3.84 -5.34 18.21
C LEU A 200 -4.39 -4.08 18.88
N TYR A 201 -5.35 -4.23 19.77
CA TYR A 201 -6.05 -3.11 20.39
C TYR A 201 -5.48 -2.79 21.77
N HIS A 202 -4.98 -1.56 21.95
CA HIS A 202 -4.50 -1.01 23.21
C HIS A 202 -5.41 0.16 23.64
N GLU A 203 -5.39 0.53 24.92
CA GLU A 203 -6.18 1.68 25.43
C GLU A 203 -5.85 2.99 24.71
N THR A 204 -4.60 3.15 24.24
CA THR A 204 -4.13 4.35 23.55
C THR A 204 -4.28 4.30 22.03
N GLY A 205 -4.78 3.21 21.45
CA GLY A 205 -4.92 3.08 20.00
C GLY A 205 -4.81 1.65 19.49
N THR A 206 -4.78 1.52 18.16
CA THR A 206 -4.63 0.23 17.49
C THR A 206 -3.24 0.14 16.84
N ILE A 207 -2.63 -1.04 16.93
CA ILE A 207 -1.42 -1.39 16.20
C ILE A 207 -1.82 -2.39 15.13
N HIS A 208 -1.62 -2.05 13.87
CA HIS A 208 -1.76 -3.00 12.78
C HIS A 208 -0.40 -3.59 12.48
N VAL A 209 -0.26 -4.91 12.61
CA VAL A 209 0.96 -5.65 12.29
C VAL A 209 0.67 -6.57 11.12
N LEU A 210 1.44 -6.42 10.05
CA LEU A 210 1.43 -7.34 8.91
C LEU A 210 2.56 -8.34 9.09
N VAL A 211 2.26 -9.64 9.03
CA VAL A 211 3.22 -10.72 9.21
C VAL A 211 3.17 -11.67 8.02
N ASP A 212 4.29 -11.78 7.31
CA ASP A 212 4.50 -12.81 6.29
C ASP A 212 5.10 -14.05 6.95
N PHE A 213 4.36 -15.16 6.94
CA PHE A 213 4.65 -16.33 7.74
C PHE A 213 4.49 -17.66 6.98
N LYS A 214 5.12 -18.72 7.50
CA LYS A 214 4.97 -20.09 7.00
C LYS A 214 4.93 -21.06 8.18
N GLY A 215 3.75 -21.18 8.78
CA GLY A 215 3.54 -22.00 9.97
C GLY A 215 4.11 -21.39 11.25
N THR A 216 4.45 -22.23 12.22
CA THR A 216 4.98 -21.77 13.51
C THR A 216 6.42 -21.27 13.37
N GLY A 217 6.81 -20.28 14.17
CA GLY A 217 8.16 -19.70 14.15
C GLY A 217 8.21 -18.22 14.54
N LYS A 218 9.42 -17.67 14.55
CA LYS A 218 9.71 -16.25 14.84
C LYS A 218 9.90 -15.44 13.56
N TYR A 219 9.24 -14.29 13.48
CA TYR A 219 9.19 -13.40 12.33
C TYR A 219 9.62 -12.00 12.76
N LYS A 220 10.55 -11.38 12.02
CA LYS A 220 11.18 -10.11 12.43
C LYS A 220 10.99 -8.99 11.42
N ALA A 221 10.86 -7.76 11.92
CA ALA A 221 10.88 -6.56 11.10
C ALA A 221 12.29 -6.27 10.55
N PRO A 222 12.42 -5.61 9.39
CA PRO A 222 11.35 -5.25 8.45
C PRO A 222 11.04 -6.37 7.44
N VAL A 223 11.72 -7.52 7.54
CA VAL A 223 11.70 -8.58 6.51
C VAL A 223 10.33 -9.23 6.42
N ALA A 224 9.74 -9.56 7.56
CA ALA A 224 8.48 -10.28 7.66
C ALA A 224 7.42 -9.52 8.45
N VAL A 225 7.76 -8.37 9.06
CA VAL A 225 6.86 -7.61 9.94
C VAL A 225 6.86 -6.14 9.56
N SER A 226 5.68 -5.59 9.30
CA SER A 226 5.46 -4.15 9.12
C SER A 226 4.23 -3.70 9.90
N GLY A 227 4.05 -2.40 10.10
CA GLY A 227 2.88 -1.93 10.85
C GLY A 227 2.89 -0.46 11.23
N PHE A 228 1.75 0.02 11.71
CA PHE A 228 1.54 1.41 12.08
C PHE A 228 0.58 1.56 13.26
N SER A 229 0.70 2.70 13.94
CA SER A 229 -0.25 3.16 14.95
C SER A 229 -0.40 4.69 14.86
N TYR A 230 -1.58 5.18 15.19
CA TYR A 230 -1.93 6.59 15.18
C TYR A 230 -2.37 7.04 16.57
N GLU A 231 -1.86 8.19 17.00
CA GLU A 231 -2.35 8.89 18.19
C GLU A 231 -3.18 10.10 17.73
N TYR A 232 -4.42 10.20 18.21
CA TYR A 232 -5.35 11.27 17.85
C TYR A 232 -5.50 12.29 18.99
N GLU A 233 -5.63 13.57 18.64
CA GLU A 233 -5.98 14.66 19.55
C GLU A 233 -7.02 15.55 18.85
N ASN A 234 -8.20 15.72 19.46
CA ASN A 234 -9.33 16.45 18.86
C ASN A 234 -9.65 15.97 17.43
N ASP A 235 -9.81 14.66 17.26
CA ASP A 235 -10.07 13.96 15.98
C ASP A 235 -9.01 14.17 14.87
N LYS A 236 -7.85 14.72 15.22
CA LYS A 236 -6.73 14.91 14.30
C LYS A 236 -5.57 13.99 14.66
N ILE A 237 -4.95 13.36 13.65
CA ILE A 237 -3.74 12.56 13.84
C ILE A 237 -2.62 13.49 14.34
N ARG A 238 -2.17 13.26 15.57
CA ARG A 238 -1.09 13.99 16.22
C ARG A 238 0.26 13.32 16.00
N LYS A 239 0.28 11.98 16.04
CA LYS A 239 1.49 11.19 15.84
C LYS A 239 1.21 9.96 15.00
N VAL A 240 2.17 9.66 14.13
CA VAL A 240 2.24 8.41 13.37
C VAL A 240 3.43 7.64 13.89
N PHE A 241 3.21 6.40 14.25
CA PHE A 241 4.25 5.45 14.63
C PHE A 241 4.31 4.32 13.61
N GLN A 242 5.51 3.87 13.26
CA GLN A 242 5.72 2.71 12.40
C GLN A 242 6.54 1.65 13.13
N VAL A 243 6.28 0.39 12.79
CA VAL A 243 7.08 -0.75 13.23
C VAL A 243 8.54 -0.54 12.84
N HIS A 244 9.43 -0.66 13.83
CA HIS A 244 10.87 -0.46 13.72
C HIS A 244 11.62 -1.80 13.72
N LYS A 245 12.89 -1.78 13.31
CA LYS A 245 13.77 -2.95 13.01
C LYS A 245 13.92 -4.01 14.11
N VAL A 246 13.48 -3.73 15.35
CA VAL A 246 13.65 -4.63 16.50
C VAL A 246 12.34 -5.30 16.92
N SER A 247 11.34 -5.33 16.03
CA SER A 247 10.05 -5.96 16.30
C SER A 247 10.03 -7.43 15.90
N GLU A 248 9.38 -8.26 16.72
CA GLU A 248 9.24 -9.71 16.53
C GLU A 248 7.78 -10.15 16.75
N VAL A 249 7.33 -11.09 15.94
CA VAL A 249 6.10 -11.86 16.15
C VAL A 249 6.47 -13.33 16.14
N GLU A 250 6.03 -14.09 17.13
CA GLU A 250 6.23 -15.53 17.22
C GLU A 250 4.88 -16.24 17.11
N ILE A 251 4.71 -17.08 16.09
CA ILE A 251 3.54 -17.94 15.95
C ILE A 251 3.87 -19.27 16.62
N THR A 252 3.17 -19.59 17.71
CA THR A 252 3.41 -20.79 18.52
C THR A 252 2.49 -21.93 18.12
N GLU A 253 1.28 -21.61 17.67
CA GLU A 253 0.30 -22.59 17.19
C GLU A 253 -0.33 -22.10 15.89
N TRP A 254 -0.42 -22.99 14.91
CA TRP A 254 -1.11 -22.75 13.65
C TRP A 254 -1.82 -24.02 13.21
N ASP A 255 -3.14 -23.99 13.20
CA ASP A 255 -3.96 -25.08 12.69
C ASP A 255 -4.63 -24.66 11.39
N GLN A 256 -4.17 -25.26 10.28
CA GLN A 256 -4.68 -24.97 8.96
C GLN A 256 -6.14 -25.42 8.76
N ASN A 257 -6.63 -26.41 9.51
CA ASN A 257 -7.98 -26.94 9.39
C ASN A 257 -8.99 -26.08 10.13
N THR A 258 -8.71 -25.77 11.39
CA THR A 258 -9.59 -24.95 12.24
C THR A 258 -9.41 -23.45 11.98
N LYS A 259 -8.31 -23.07 11.30
CA LYS A 259 -7.90 -21.68 11.09
C LYS A 259 -7.60 -20.94 12.40
N MET A 260 -7.38 -21.68 13.47
CA MET A 260 -6.96 -21.14 14.75
C MET A 260 -5.46 -20.82 14.73
N ILE A 261 -5.08 -19.67 15.28
CA ILE A 261 -3.69 -19.27 15.42
C ILE A 261 -3.43 -18.67 16.80
N LYS A 262 -2.26 -18.99 17.37
CA LYS A 262 -1.76 -18.40 18.61
C LYS A 262 -0.32 -17.94 18.46
N GLY A 263 0.03 -16.93 19.22
CA GLY A 263 1.40 -16.46 19.25
C GLY A 263 1.65 -15.35 20.24
N THR A 264 2.87 -14.84 20.20
CA THR A 264 3.33 -13.72 21.00
C THR A 264 3.97 -12.64 20.13
N PHE A 265 4.15 -11.44 20.67
CA PHE A 265 4.84 -10.37 19.98
C PHE A 265 5.58 -9.44 20.93
N ASP A 266 6.68 -8.90 20.40
CA ASP A 266 7.40 -7.76 20.94
C ASP A 266 7.47 -6.71 19.81
N ILE A 267 6.62 -5.68 19.88
CA ILE A 267 6.53 -4.66 18.84
C ILE A 267 7.22 -3.38 19.31
N THR A 268 8.19 -2.92 18.54
CA THR A 268 8.81 -1.62 18.74
C THR A 268 8.34 -0.68 17.65
N LEU A 269 7.65 0.37 18.04
CA LEU A 269 7.22 1.44 17.16
C LEU A 269 8.14 2.64 17.30
N GLN A 270 8.47 3.28 16.19
CA GLN A 270 9.17 4.55 16.15
C GLN A 270 8.26 5.60 15.53
N ARG A 271 8.21 6.79 16.12
CA ARG A 271 7.50 7.93 15.53
C ARG A 271 8.12 8.30 14.19
N THR A 272 7.31 8.37 13.13
CA THR A 272 7.81 8.62 11.77
C THR A 272 7.54 10.01 11.23
N VAL A 273 6.67 10.81 11.86
CA VAL A 273 6.38 12.18 11.39
C VAL A 273 6.07 13.13 12.56
N GLY A 274 6.75 14.27 12.57
CA GLY A 274 6.54 15.46 13.41
C GLY A 274 7.50 16.57 12.93
N PRO A 275 7.10 17.86 12.96
CA PRO A 275 7.88 18.97 12.38
C PRO A 275 9.20 19.26 13.09
N THR A 276 9.44 18.68 14.27
CA THR A 276 10.66 18.83 15.05
C THR A 276 11.39 17.49 15.13
N ALA A 277 12.41 17.32 14.28
CA ALA A 277 13.24 16.12 14.17
C ALA A 277 14.18 15.86 15.37
N ALA A 278 13.96 16.51 16.52
CA ALA A 278 14.81 16.37 17.71
C ALA A 278 14.40 15.20 18.62
N ASP A 279 13.12 14.79 18.61
CA ASP A 279 12.62 13.80 19.56
C ASP A 279 12.33 12.46 18.87
N VAL A 280 13.32 11.55 18.89
CA VAL A 280 13.07 10.15 18.55
C VAL A 280 12.25 9.54 19.69
N GLU A 281 10.93 9.46 19.51
CA GLU A 281 10.04 8.72 20.42
C GLU A 281 9.96 7.26 19.95
N VAL A 282 10.45 6.35 20.81
CA VAL A 282 10.36 4.91 20.61
C VAL A 282 9.42 4.33 21.66
N ILE A 283 8.41 3.62 21.20
CA ILE A 283 7.47 2.88 22.04
C ILE A 283 7.73 1.40 21.84
N GLN A 284 7.94 0.67 22.92
CA GLN A 284 8.06 -0.79 22.88
C GLN A 284 6.92 -1.43 23.66
N PHE A 285 6.16 -2.28 23.00
CA PHE A 285 5.22 -3.19 23.61
C PHE A 285 5.89 -4.56 23.73
N LYS A 286 5.98 -5.07 24.96
CA LYS A 286 6.55 -6.38 25.25
C LYS A 286 5.51 -7.37 25.74
N GLU A 287 5.83 -8.65 25.57
CA GLU A 287 5.07 -9.77 26.12
C GLU A 287 3.60 -9.78 25.66
N GLY A 288 3.37 -9.29 24.44
CA GLY A 288 2.07 -9.37 23.81
C GLY A 288 1.73 -10.81 23.48
N ALA A 289 0.47 -11.18 23.65
CA ALA A 289 -0.06 -12.47 23.22
C ALA A 289 -1.29 -12.25 22.33
N PHE A 290 -1.48 -13.14 21.37
CA PHE A 290 -2.67 -13.18 20.55
C PHE A 290 -3.14 -14.62 20.37
N GLU A 291 -4.47 -14.77 20.34
CA GLU A 291 -5.16 -16.01 20.04
C GLU A 291 -6.45 -15.63 19.31
N GLY A 292 -6.80 -16.37 18.28
CA GLY A 292 -8.09 -16.22 17.62
C GLY A 292 -8.19 -17.03 16.34
N ASP A 293 -9.42 -17.07 15.84
CA ASP A 293 -9.70 -17.64 14.52
C ASP A 293 -9.29 -16.63 13.44
N ILE A 294 -8.63 -17.14 12.41
CA ILE A 294 -8.37 -16.37 11.22
C ILE A 294 -9.70 -16.14 10.49
N ILE A 295 -10.07 -14.86 10.40
CA ILE A 295 -11.17 -14.44 9.55
C ILE A 295 -10.65 -14.43 8.12
N MET A 296 -11.03 -15.43 7.33
CA MET A 296 -10.85 -15.41 5.89
C MET A 296 -11.82 -14.40 5.30
N LYS A 297 -11.31 -13.29 4.79
CA LYS A 297 -12.13 -12.42 3.96
C LYS A 297 -12.45 -13.20 2.69
N HIS A 298 -13.66 -13.73 2.58
CA HIS A 298 -14.15 -14.29 1.33
C HIS A 298 -14.04 -13.21 0.26
N LEU A 299 -13.01 -13.28 -0.58
CA LEU A 299 -12.96 -12.63 -1.88
C LEU A 299 -13.96 -13.34 -2.81
N PHE A 300 -15.26 -13.24 -2.52
CA PHE A 300 -16.36 -13.72 -3.36
C PHE A 300 -17.33 -12.53 -3.55
N ARG A 301 -17.87 -12.20 -4.73
CA ARG A 301 -18.17 -12.98 -5.93
C ARG A 301 -18.05 -12.09 -7.17
N SER A 302 -17.43 -12.58 -8.25
CA SER A 302 -17.83 -12.14 -9.59
C SER A 302 -19.28 -12.58 -9.79
N ARG A 303 -20.14 -11.65 -10.21
CA ARG A 303 -21.50 -11.96 -10.66
C ARG A 303 -21.39 -12.73 -11.97
N PHE A 304 -21.24 -14.04 -11.93
CA PHE A 304 -21.74 -14.85 -13.03
C PHE A 304 -23.25 -14.93 -12.88
N SER A 305 -23.92 -14.05 -13.63
CA SER A 305 -25.33 -14.19 -13.96
C SER A 305 -25.55 -15.59 -14.51
N LYS A 306 -26.49 -16.31 -13.90
CA LYS A 306 -27.13 -17.48 -14.49
C LYS A 306 -27.49 -17.16 -15.94
N ASN A 307 -27.07 -18.02 -16.86
CA ASN A 307 -27.83 -18.35 -18.05
C ASN A 307 -27.45 -19.78 -18.45
N SER A 308 -28.30 -20.70 -18.04
CA SER A 308 -28.61 -21.96 -18.71
C SER A 308 -30.04 -22.32 -18.31
N PRO A 309 -30.85 -22.93 -19.17
CA PRO A 309 -30.55 -23.48 -20.49
C PRO A 309 -30.93 -22.57 -21.67
#